data_AF-A0A9R0V3W0-F1
#
_entry.id   AF-A0A9R0V3W0-F1
#
_cell.length_a   1.000
_cell.length_b   1.000
_cell.length_c   1.000
_cell.angle_alpha   90.00
_cell.angle_beta   90.00
_cell.angle_gamma   90.00
#
_symmetry.space_group_name_H-M   'P 1'
#
loop_
_entity.id
_entity.type
_entity.pdbx_description
1 polymer ?
#
loop_
_entity_poly.entity_id
_entity_poly.type
_entity_poly.pdbx_seq_one_letter_code
_entity_poly.pdbx_strand_id
1 'polypeptide(L)'
;MEIPLELMLTITKNHPWMFFPDIIPLGHPIFDIIESTNPETDWDLRLACLLLYAFDVENNFWQLYGDFLPSGDECTSLLLAPKEDLMELEDEDLSSEMLKRQQRAVDFWQKHWHKAIPLKLKRLAPDHERFLWALSIVQSRSFNLNMRMGAFIQDANVLAPYADMLNHSPDANCFLHWRFKDRMLEVMIKTGHAIKKGDEVLFKE
;
A
#
# COMPACT_ATOMS: atom_id res chain seq x y z
N MET A 1 1.26 -20.60 1.41
CA MET A 1 2.08 -19.64 0.62
C MET A 1 2.95 -18.89 1.60
N GLU A 2 4.22 -18.68 1.30
CA GLU A 2 5.18 -18.00 2.19
C GLU A 2 5.83 -16.85 1.42
N ILE A 3 5.84 -15.66 2.01
CA ILE A 3 6.33 -14.43 1.40
C ILE A 3 7.43 -13.86 2.31
N PRO A 4 8.69 -13.83 1.87
CA PRO A 4 9.77 -13.24 2.65
C PRO A 4 9.60 -11.74 2.81
N LEU A 5 10.05 -11.23 3.96
CA LEU A 5 10.09 -9.81 4.27
C LEU A 5 10.73 -8.98 3.17
N GLU A 6 11.81 -9.48 2.59
CA GLU A 6 12.59 -8.82 1.55
C GLU A 6 11.78 -8.51 0.27
N LEU A 7 10.62 -9.12 0.08
CA LEU A 7 9.71 -8.82 -1.03
C LEU A 7 8.56 -7.89 -0.64
N MET A 8 8.33 -7.66 0.65
CA MET A 8 7.25 -6.80 1.12
C MET A 8 7.67 -5.33 1.08
N LEU A 9 6.70 -4.42 1.12
CA LEU A 9 6.94 -3.02 1.50
C LEU A 9 6.29 -2.82 2.85
N THR A 10 7.09 -2.40 3.83
CA THR A 10 6.59 -2.17 5.19
C THR A 10 6.98 -0.78 5.65
N ILE A 11 6.11 -0.13 6.41
CA ILE A 11 6.42 1.12 7.10
C ILE A 11 5.77 1.11 8.48
N THR A 12 6.52 1.52 9.51
CA THR A 12 5.99 1.64 10.87
C THR A 12 4.81 2.60 10.94
N LYS A 13 3.88 2.32 11.86
CA LYS A 13 2.76 3.22 12.14
C LYS A 13 3.15 4.45 12.98
N ASN A 14 4.23 4.35 13.75
CA ASN A 14 4.71 5.39 14.64
C ASN A 14 6.17 5.74 14.34
N HIS A 15 6.58 6.96 14.73
CA HIS A 15 7.96 7.39 14.65
C HIS A 15 8.90 6.52 15.53
N PRO A 16 10.18 6.39 15.15
CA PRO A 16 10.74 6.84 13.87
C PRO A 16 10.20 6.00 12.71
N TRP A 17 10.11 6.60 11.51
CA TRP A 17 9.75 5.85 10.31
C TRP A 17 10.82 4.80 10.02
N MET A 18 10.41 3.53 10.04
CA MET A 18 11.27 2.40 9.72
C MET A 18 10.59 1.56 8.66
N PHE A 19 11.37 1.16 7.65
CA PHE A 19 10.95 0.29 6.56
C PHE A 19 11.80 -0.97 6.58
N PHE A 20 11.17 -2.11 6.33
CA PHE A 20 11.86 -3.39 6.15
C PHE A 20 11.30 -4.12 4.93
N PRO A 21 12.14 -4.42 3.92
CA PRO A 21 13.52 -3.97 3.73
C PRO A 21 13.66 -2.44 3.65
N ASP A 22 14.79 -1.93 4.11
CA ASP A 22 15.16 -0.53 3.92
C ASP A 22 15.71 -0.35 2.50
N ILE A 23 14.81 0.00 1.58
CA ILE A 23 15.15 0.19 0.17
C ILE A 23 15.58 1.62 -0.15
N ILE A 24 15.33 2.58 0.75
CA ILE A 24 15.58 4.00 0.49
C ILE A 24 17.03 4.32 0.86
N PRO A 25 17.89 4.74 -0.08
CA PRO A 25 19.27 5.08 0.24
C PRO A 25 19.31 6.34 1.09
N LEU A 26 20.31 6.41 1.98
CA LEU A 26 20.53 7.56 2.85
C LEU A 26 20.58 8.87 2.04
N GLY A 27 19.79 9.86 2.46
CA GLY A 27 19.70 11.16 1.78
C GLY A 27 18.87 11.18 0.49
N HIS A 28 18.12 10.11 0.19
CA HIS A 28 17.13 10.18 -0.88
C HIS A 28 15.99 11.14 -0.48
N PRO A 29 15.62 12.12 -1.33
CA PRO A 29 14.66 13.16 -0.95
C PRO A 29 13.22 12.65 -0.79
N ILE A 30 12.94 11.39 -1.14
CA ILE A 30 11.62 10.77 -0.85
C ILE A 30 11.43 10.57 0.64
N PHE A 31 12.53 10.38 1.38
CA PHE A 31 12.49 10.24 2.83
C PHE A 31 11.96 11.50 3.49
N ASP A 32 12.37 12.69 3.02
CA ASP A 32 11.87 13.97 3.54
C ASP A 32 10.35 14.15 3.31
N ILE A 33 9.84 13.61 2.20
CA ILE A 33 8.40 13.61 1.89
C ILE A 33 7.66 12.69 2.87
N ILE A 34 8.18 11.47 3.07
CA ILE A 34 7.63 10.50 4.05
C ILE A 34 7.67 11.08 5.47
N GLU A 35 8.78 11.69 5.87
CA GLU A 35 8.96 12.30 7.20
C GLU A 35 7.98 13.46 7.44
N SER A 36 7.55 14.16 6.38
CA SER A 36 6.59 15.26 6.48
C SER A 36 5.12 14.83 6.67
N THR A 37 4.84 13.53 6.59
CA THR A 37 3.48 12.98 6.72
C THR A 37 2.99 13.00 8.16
N ASN A 38 1.69 13.20 8.37
CA ASN A 38 1.09 13.12 9.70
C ASN A 38 1.06 11.64 10.18
N PRO A 39 1.59 11.33 11.38
CA PRO A 39 1.62 9.96 11.86
C PRO A 39 0.26 9.26 11.96
N GLU A 40 -0.75 10.02 12.39
CA GLU A 40 -2.08 9.52 12.71
C GLU A 40 -2.94 9.32 11.46
N THR A 41 -2.79 10.19 10.46
CA THR A 41 -3.70 10.23 9.30
C THR A 41 -3.08 9.81 7.98
N ASP A 42 -1.76 9.93 7.82
CA ASP A 42 -1.10 9.90 6.51
C ASP A 42 -0.36 8.60 6.21
N TRP A 43 -0.89 7.50 6.73
CA TRP A 43 -0.32 6.18 6.54
C TRP A 43 -0.32 5.69 5.10
N ASP A 44 -1.36 6.07 4.37
CA ASP A 44 -1.58 5.74 2.98
C ASP A 44 -0.62 6.55 2.09
N LEU A 45 -0.45 7.85 2.37
CA LEU A 45 0.47 8.73 1.63
C LEU A 45 1.92 8.26 1.74
N ARG A 46 2.38 7.90 2.95
CA ARG A 46 3.77 7.43 3.16
C ARG A 46 4.02 6.08 2.47
N LEU A 47 3.07 5.16 2.52
CA LEU A 47 3.20 3.85 1.88
C LEU A 47 3.07 3.96 0.35
N ALA A 48 2.27 4.91 -0.18
CA ALA A 48 2.22 5.22 -1.61
C ALA A 48 3.55 5.79 -2.12
N CYS A 49 4.21 6.66 -1.35
CA CYS A 49 5.55 7.14 -1.67
C CYS A 49 6.55 5.98 -1.75
N LEU A 50 6.49 5.04 -0.80
CA LEU A 50 7.36 3.86 -0.78
C LEU A 50 7.10 2.92 -1.96
N LEU A 51 5.83 2.70 -2.32
CA LEU A 51 5.42 1.90 -3.48
C LEU A 51 5.95 2.49 -4.79
N LEU A 52 5.74 3.79 -5.01
CA LEU A 52 6.23 4.47 -6.20
C LEU A 52 7.75 4.43 -6.29
N TYR A 53 8.43 4.59 -5.15
CA TYR A 53 9.87 4.45 -5.09
C TYR A 53 10.33 3.02 -5.42
N ALA A 54 9.64 1.99 -4.92
CA ALA A 54 9.98 0.60 -5.19
C ALA A 54 9.93 0.24 -6.68
N PHE A 55 9.01 0.83 -7.46
CA PHE A 55 8.97 0.66 -8.92
C PHE A 55 10.17 1.28 -9.66
N ASP A 56 10.80 2.29 -9.07
CA ASP A 56 11.91 3.03 -9.66
C ASP A 56 13.29 2.47 -9.26
N VAL A 57 13.33 1.59 -8.25
CA VAL A 57 14.56 0.90 -7.83
C VAL A 57 14.89 -0.20 -8.83
N GLU A 58 16.08 -0.12 -9.44
CA GLU A 58 16.57 -1.12 -10.38
C GLU A 58 16.68 -2.51 -9.71
N ASN A 59 16.23 -3.55 -10.43
CA ASN A 59 16.20 -4.95 -9.95
C ASN A 59 15.34 -5.16 -8.69
N ASN A 60 14.47 -4.22 -8.33
CA ASN A 60 13.51 -4.43 -7.26
C ASN A 60 12.37 -5.33 -7.75
N PHE A 61 11.93 -6.27 -6.91
CA PHE A 61 10.84 -7.18 -7.22
C PHE A 61 9.55 -6.45 -7.64
N TRP A 62 9.25 -5.31 -7.01
CA TRP A 62 8.05 -4.52 -7.29
C TRP A 62 8.04 -3.94 -8.70
N GLN A 63 9.19 -3.73 -9.33
CA GLN A 63 9.27 -3.29 -10.72
C GLN A 63 8.55 -4.25 -11.67
N LEU A 64 8.63 -5.55 -11.41
CA LEU A 64 7.93 -6.59 -12.18
C LEU A 64 6.53 -6.87 -11.63
N TYR A 65 6.38 -6.86 -10.30
CA TYR A 65 5.08 -7.12 -9.68
C TYR A 65 4.05 -6.04 -10.01
N GLY A 66 4.49 -4.81 -10.29
CA GLY A 66 3.65 -3.69 -10.69
C GLY A 66 2.76 -3.98 -11.91
N ASP A 67 3.20 -4.85 -12.83
CA ASP A 67 2.44 -5.26 -14.01
C ASP A 67 1.23 -6.15 -13.67
N PHE A 68 1.17 -6.72 -12.46
CA PHE A 68 0.05 -7.52 -11.97
C PHE A 68 -0.93 -6.72 -11.11
N LEU A 69 -0.60 -5.46 -10.81
CA LEU A 69 -1.52 -4.56 -10.11
C LEU A 69 -2.57 -4.04 -11.10
N PRO A 70 -3.82 -3.85 -10.66
CA PRO A 70 -4.87 -3.34 -11.51
C PRO A 70 -4.50 -1.95 -12.02
N SER A 71 -4.79 -1.70 -13.29
CA SER A 71 -4.70 -0.36 -13.86
C SER A 71 -5.71 0.59 -13.20
N GLY A 72 -5.59 1.89 -13.46
CA GLY A 72 -6.50 2.89 -12.89
C GLY A 72 -7.97 2.65 -13.23
N ASP A 73 -8.26 2.15 -14.44
CA ASP A 73 -9.60 1.82 -14.92
C ASP A 73 -10.12 0.47 -14.43
N GLU A 74 -9.24 -0.45 -14.02
CA GLU A 74 -9.61 -1.71 -13.36
C GLU A 74 -9.86 -1.54 -11.85
N CYS A 75 -9.42 -0.43 -11.27
CA CYS A 75 -9.63 -0.12 -9.86
C CYS A 75 -11.05 0.38 -9.61
N THR A 76 -11.75 -0.26 -8.67
CA THR A 76 -13.11 0.16 -8.23
C THR A 76 -13.08 1.14 -7.05
N SER A 77 -11.93 1.73 -6.75
CA SER A 77 -11.77 2.67 -5.64
C SER A 77 -12.46 3.99 -5.95
N LEU A 78 -13.35 4.44 -5.04
CA LEU A 78 -13.98 5.77 -5.13
C LEU A 78 -12.96 6.92 -5.13
N LEU A 79 -11.73 6.69 -4.66
CA LEU A 79 -10.65 7.67 -4.76
C LEU A 79 -10.34 8.02 -6.23
N LEU A 80 -10.52 7.08 -7.16
CA LEU A 80 -10.26 7.26 -8.59
C LEU A 80 -11.53 7.58 -9.39
N ALA A 81 -12.70 7.59 -8.74
CA ALA A 81 -13.95 7.83 -9.43
C ALA A 81 -14.03 9.27 -9.98
N PRO A 82 -14.58 9.46 -11.19
CA PRO A 82 -14.94 10.77 -11.71
C PRO A 82 -15.85 11.53 -10.75
N LYS A 83 -15.78 12.86 -10.81
CA LYS A 83 -16.50 13.72 -9.87
C LYS A 83 -18.02 13.60 -10.04
N GLU A 84 -18.45 13.46 -11.28
CA GLU A 84 -19.82 13.18 -11.68
C GLU A 84 -20.34 11.88 -11.05
N ASP A 85 -19.58 10.79 -11.10
CA ASP A 85 -19.98 9.50 -10.51
C ASP A 85 -20.08 9.59 -8.98
N LEU A 86 -19.19 10.34 -8.34
CA LEU A 86 -19.29 10.62 -6.91
C LEU A 86 -20.55 11.44 -6.55
N MET A 87 -21.01 12.31 -7.44
CA MET A 87 -22.23 13.10 -7.23
C MET A 87 -23.51 12.29 -7.44
N GLU A 88 -23.43 11.14 -8.11
CA GLU A 88 -24.55 10.19 -8.26
C GLU A 88 -24.70 9.27 -7.04
N LEU A 89 -23.77 9.29 -6.07
CA LEU A 89 -23.92 8.58 -4.81
C LEU A 89 -25.07 9.16 -4.00
N GLU A 90 -26.03 8.33 -3.61
CA GLU A 90 -27.15 8.72 -2.75
C GLU A 90 -26.68 9.20 -1.36
N ASP A 91 -25.54 8.69 -0.90
CA ASP A 91 -24.91 9.08 0.37
C ASP A 91 -24.05 10.34 0.17
N GLU A 92 -24.63 11.50 0.51
CA GLU A 92 -23.96 12.81 0.43
C GLU A 92 -22.72 12.91 1.33
N ASP A 93 -22.73 12.24 2.50
CA ASP A 93 -21.60 12.26 3.43
C ASP A 93 -20.42 11.47 2.85
N LEU A 94 -20.69 10.30 2.25
CA LEU A 94 -19.69 9.52 1.54
C LEU A 94 -19.11 10.30 0.35
N SER A 95 -19.97 10.90 -0.47
CA SER A 95 -19.54 11.72 -1.62
C SER A 95 -18.63 12.87 -1.18
N SER A 96 -19.06 13.65 -0.17
CA SER A 96 -18.30 14.76 0.41
C SER A 96 -16.95 14.32 0.97
N GLU A 97 -16.90 13.17 1.66
CA GLU A 97 -15.68 12.61 2.20
C GLU A 97 -14.72 12.14 1.10
N MET A 98 -15.21 11.48 0.05
CA MET A 98 -14.36 11.06 -1.08
C MET A 98 -13.76 12.26 -1.82
N LEU A 99 -14.52 13.33 -2.03
CA LEU A 99 -14.01 14.57 -2.62
C LEU A 99 -12.91 15.20 -1.76
N LYS A 100 -13.06 15.21 -0.43
CA LYS A 100 -12.01 15.69 0.49
C LYS A 100 -10.76 14.83 0.41
N ARG A 101 -10.90 13.51 0.30
CA ARG A 101 -9.76 12.59 0.17
C ARG A 101 -9.02 12.75 -1.16
N GLN A 102 -9.75 12.92 -2.26
CA GLN A 102 -9.17 13.26 -3.56
C GLN A 102 -8.39 14.58 -3.47
N GLN A 103 -8.98 15.63 -2.90
CA GLN A 103 -8.32 16.93 -2.74
C GLN A 103 -7.07 16.82 -1.87
N ARG A 104 -7.13 16.08 -0.74
CA ARG A 104 -5.96 15.82 0.13
C ARG A 104 -4.81 15.18 -0.66
N ALA A 105 -5.10 14.19 -1.50
CA ALA A 105 -4.09 13.51 -2.30
C ALA A 105 -3.47 14.46 -3.35
N VAL A 106 -4.30 15.26 -4.02
CA VAL A 106 -3.85 16.26 -5.00
C VAL A 106 -3.01 17.35 -4.33
N ASP A 107 -3.45 17.88 -3.19
CA ASP A 107 -2.72 18.92 -2.44
C ASP A 107 -1.36 18.40 -1.97
N PHE A 108 -1.31 17.15 -1.47
CA PHE A 108 -0.07 16.49 -1.09
C PHE A 108 0.87 16.35 -2.30
N TRP A 109 0.37 15.85 -3.43
CA TRP A 109 1.16 15.76 -4.66
C TRP A 109 1.65 17.14 -5.12
N GLN A 110 0.81 18.17 -5.15
CA GLN A 110 1.21 19.52 -5.57
C GLN A 110 2.29 20.13 -4.66
N LYS A 111 2.18 19.90 -3.34
CA LYS A 111 3.15 20.37 -2.34
C LYS A 111 4.54 19.75 -2.56
N HIS A 112 4.58 18.46 -2.89
CA HIS A 112 5.83 17.68 -2.92
C HIS A 112 6.39 17.40 -4.32
N TRP A 113 5.56 17.49 -5.37
CA TRP A 113 5.91 17.25 -6.78
C TRP A 113 5.93 18.54 -7.65
N HIS A 114 6.33 19.67 -7.07
CA HIS A 114 6.40 20.94 -7.79
C HIS A 114 7.49 20.97 -8.89
N LYS A 115 7.43 21.96 -9.80
CA LYS A 115 8.29 22.03 -11.01
C LYS A 115 9.81 22.04 -10.76
N ALA A 116 10.26 22.41 -9.57
CA ALA A 116 11.68 22.60 -9.23
C ALA A 116 12.29 21.45 -8.41
N ILE A 117 11.58 20.33 -8.26
CA ILE A 117 12.09 19.15 -7.55
C ILE A 117 13.17 18.41 -8.34
N PRO A 118 14.03 17.63 -7.66
CA PRO A 118 14.96 16.72 -8.32
C PRO A 118 14.26 15.75 -9.28
N LEU A 119 14.88 15.48 -10.44
CA LEU A 119 14.33 14.59 -11.47
C LEU A 119 13.98 13.19 -10.94
N LYS A 120 14.80 12.67 -10.01
CA LYS A 120 14.58 11.38 -9.34
C LYS A 120 13.29 11.31 -8.52
N LEU A 121 12.77 12.44 -8.03
CA LEU A 121 11.42 12.50 -7.44
C LEU A 121 10.38 12.65 -8.52
N LYS A 122 10.59 13.59 -9.45
CA LYS A 122 9.63 13.90 -10.51
C LYS A 122 9.18 12.67 -11.29
N ARG A 123 10.09 11.73 -11.58
CA ARG A 123 9.77 10.50 -12.31
C ARG A 123 8.86 9.52 -11.57
N LEU A 124 8.80 9.59 -10.24
CA LEU A 124 7.98 8.67 -9.41
C LEU A 124 6.48 8.91 -9.62
N ALA A 125 6.07 10.19 -9.69
CA ALA A 125 4.70 10.62 -9.96
C ALA A 125 4.71 11.88 -10.86
N PRO A 126 4.92 11.72 -12.17
CA PRO A 126 5.01 12.85 -13.11
C PRO A 126 3.74 13.72 -13.15
N ASP A 127 2.61 13.08 -12.86
CA ASP A 127 1.27 13.64 -12.77
C ASP A 127 0.59 13.15 -11.47
N HIS A 128 -0.52 13.82 -11.13
CA HIS A 128 -1.27 13.49 -9.92
C HIS A 128 -2.07 12.19 -10.08
N GLU A 129 -2.47 11.81 -11.30
CA GLU A 129 -3.19 10.55 -11.55
C GLU A 129 -2.35 9.35 -11.13
N ARG A 130 -1.04 9.35 -11.44
CA ARG A 130 -0.10 8.31 -10.99
C ARG A 130 -0.01 8.21 -9.48
N PHE A 131 -0.02 9.33 -8.77
CA PHE A 131 0.00 9.33 -7.31
C PHE A 131 -1.32 8.85 -6.70
N LEU A 132 -2.46 9.31 -7.24
CA LEU A 132 -3.79 8.85 -6.83
C LEU A 132 -3.94 7.35 -7.06
N TRP A 133 -3.45 6.82 -8.20
CA TRP A 133 -3.42 5.37 -8.45
C TRP A 133 -2.59 4.63 -7.41
N ALA A 134 -1.38 5.08 -7.09
CA ALA A 134 -0.57 4.42 -6.07
C ALA A 134 -1.27 4.44 -4.70
N LEU A 135 -1.95 5.54 -4.38
CA LEU A 135 -2.73 5.66 -3.15
C LEU A 135 -3.93 4.69 -3.13
N SER A 136 -4.61 4.49 -4.25
CA SER A 136 -5.73 3.54 -4.35
C SER A 136 -5.27 2.09 -4.20
N ILE A 137 -4.11 1.74 -4.78
CA ILE A 137 -3.46 0.44 -4.58
C ILE A 137 -3.17 0.24 -3.10
N VAL A 138 -2.51 1.20 -2.45
CA VAL A 138 -2.17 1.11 -1.02
C VAL A 138 -3.42 0.95 -0.16
N GLN A 139 -4.45 1.74 -0.38
CA GLN A 139 -5.69 1.70 0.41
C GLN A 139 -6.46 0.38 0.25
N SER A 140 -6.34 -0.29 -0.90
CA SER A 140 -7.09 -1.52 -1.20
C SER A 140 -6.32 -2.82 -0.93
N ARG A 141 -4.99 -2.77 -0.95
CA ARG A 141 -4.12 -3.97 -0.92
C ARG A 141 -3.22 -4.06 0.30
N SER A 142 -3.09 -2.98 1.06
CA SER A 142 -2.31 -3.02 2.29
C SER A 142 -3.12 -3.58 3.46
N PHE A 143 -2.41 -4.09 4.44
CA PHE A 143 -2.99 -4.53 5.70
C PHE A 143 -2.04 -4.17 6.85
N ASN A 144 -2.56 -4.26 8.07
CA ASN A 144 -1.78 -4.02 9.26
C ASN A 144 -1.14 -5.31 9.78
N LEU A 145 0.14 -5.26 10.13
CA LEU A 145 0.85 -6.41 10.68
C LEU A 145 1.66 -6.01 11.92
N ASN A 146 1.47 -6.73 13.02
CA ASN A 146 2.37 -6.67 14.15
C ASN A 146 3.60 -7.53 13.85
N MET A 147 4.73 -6.87 13.61
CA MET A 147 5.97 -7.49 13.18
C MET A 147 6.99 -7.49 14.30
N ARG A 148 7.42 -8.68 14.70
CA ARG A 148 8.62 -8.85 15.53
C ARG A 148 9.85 -8.95 14.64
N MET A 149 10.76 -8.00 14.79
CA MET A 149 12.05 -7.89 14.11
C MET A 149 13.17 -7.98 15.15
N GLY A 150 13.64 -9.20 15.42
CA GLY A 150 14.60 -9.46 16.49
C GLY A 150 14.05 -9.08 17.88
N ALA A 151 14.63 -8.04 18.49
CA ALA A 151 14.19 -7.49 19.77
C ALA A 151 13.06 -6.44 19.64
N PHE A 152 12.82 -5.92 18.43
CA PHE A 152 11.82 -4.90 18.18
C PHE A 152 10.47 -5.53 17.84
N ILE A 153 9.38 -4.96 18.36
CA ILE A 153 8.01 -5.27 17.99
C ILE A 153 7.40 -3.97 17.51
N GLN A 154 6.84 -3.97 16.30
CA GLN A 154 6.25 -2.79 15.70
C GLN A 154 4.97 -3.14 14.95
N ASP A 155 3.99 -2.25 14.99
CA ASP A 155 2.89 -2.28 14.05
C ASP A 155 3.31 -1.56 12.76
N ALA A 156 3.10 -2.25 11.63
CA ALA A 156 3.45 -1.74 10.32
C ALA A 156 2.23 -1.78 9.38
N ASN A 157 2.18 -0.81 8.46
CA ASN A 157 1.38 -0.92 7.25
C ASN A 157 2.21 -1.71 6.24
N VAL A 158 1.61 -2.74 5.63
CA VAL A 158 2.32 -3.71 4.80
C VAL A 158 1.64 -3.86 3.45
N LEU A 159 2.43 -3.81 2.37
CA LEU A 159 2.08 -4.41 1.09
C LEU A 159 2.89 -5.70 0.94
N ALA A 160 2.20 -6.83 0.79
CA ALA A 160 2.82 -8.13 0.61
C ALA A 160 2.38 -8.72 -0.74
N PRO A 161 3.31 -8.90 -1.69
CA PRO A 161 2.95 -9.44 -2.99
C PRO A 161 2.39 -10.86 -2.84
N TYR A 162 1.54 -11.28 -3.76
CA TYR A 162 0.79 -12.52 -3.77
C TYR A 162 -0.29 -12.65 -2.69
N ALA A 163 -0.03 -12.20 -1.45
CA ALA A 163 -1.04 -12.14 -0.41
C ALA A 163 -2.11 -11.08 -0.73
N ASP A 164 -1.72 -9.96 -1.35
CA ASP A 164 -2.64 -8.90 -1.80
C ASP A 164 -3.54 -9.30 -2.99
N MET A 165 -3.31 -10.47 -3.60
CA MET A 165 -4.22 -11.03 -4.60
C MET A 165 -5.38 -11.82 -3.99
N LEU A 166 -5.33 -12.11 -2.69
CA LEU A 166 -6.40 -12.84 -2.01
C LEU A 166 -7.59 -11.92 -1.80
N ASN A 167 -8.76 -12.34 -2.31
CA ASN A 167 -9.99 -11.60 -2.09
C ASN A 167 -10.46 -11.69 -0.64
N HIS A 168 -11.18 -10.67 -0.21
CA HIS A 168 -11.80 -10.64 1.11
C HIS A 168 -13.09 -11.46 1.14
N SER A 169 -13.32 -12.18 2.24
CA SER A 169 -14.64 -12.74 2.56
C SER A 169 -14.94 -12.67 4.06
N PRO A 170 -16.18 -12.31 4.47
CA PRO A 170 -16.60 -12.45 5.85
C PRO A 170 -16.44 -13.88 6.39
N ASP A 171 -16.56 -14.88 5.52
CA ASP A 171 -16.37 -16.31 5.77
C ASP A 171 -15.05 -16.82 5.16
N ALA A 172 -13.95 -16.11 5.43
CA ALA A 172 -12.64 -16.43 4.91
C ALA A 172 -12.15 -17.81 5.34
N ASN A 173 -11.51 -18.53 4.41
CA ASN A 173 -10.93 -19.87 4.65
C ASN A 173 -9.43 -19.82 4.99
N CYS A 174 -8.79 -18.65 4.89
CA CYS A 174 -7.40 -18.45 5.28
C CYS A 174 -7.20 -17.22 6.20
N PHE A 175 -5.99 -17.12 6.76
CA PHE A 175 -5.52 -15.97 7.54
C PHE A 175 -4.02 -15.76 7.30
N LEU A 176 -3.55 -14.55 7.61
CA LEU A 176 -2.15 -14.18 7.52
C LEU A 176 -1.44 -14.39 8.86
N HIS A 177 -0.25 -14.99 8.83
CA HIS A 177 0.56 -15.26 10.01
C HIS A 177 2.00 -14.75 9.82
N TRP A 178 2.51 -13.97 10.77
CA TRP A 178 3.90 -13.52 10.78
C TRP A 178 4.80 -14.53 11.51
N ARG A 179 5.59 -15.30 10.75
CA ARG A 179 6.64 -16.17 11.29
C ARG A 179 7.93 -15.39 11.50
N PHE A 180 8.04 -14.76 12.66
CA PHE A 180 9.14 -13.84 12.99
C PHE A 180 10.55 -14.45 12.95
N LYS A 181 10.71 -15.75 13.22
CA LYS A 181 12.03 -16.41 13.24
C LYS A 181 12.69 -16.41 11.86
N ASP A 182 11.87 -16.63 10.84
CA ASP A 182 12.31 -16.74 9.46
C ASP A 182 12.04 -15.46 8.66
N ARG A 183 11.39 -14.46 9.29
CA ARG A 183 10.96 -13.20 8.69
C ARG A 183 10.06 -13.45 7.46
N MET A 184 9.08 -14.33 7.63
CA MET A 184 8.16 -14.77 6.58
C MET A 184 6.71 -14.42 6.95
N LEU A 185 5.97 -13.90 5.99
CA LEU A 185 4.51 -13.85 6.04
C LEU A 185 3.95 -15.14 5.45
N GLU A 186 3.03 -15.77 6.16
CA GLU A 186 2.42 -17.04 5.76
C GLU A 186 0.93 -16.86 5.53
N VAL A 187 0.44 -17.38 4.41
CA VAL A 187 -0.99 -17.59 4.18
C VAL A 187 -1.33 -19.00 4.67
N MET A 188 -2.08 -19.07 5.77
CA MET A 188 -2.46 -20.31 6.42
C MET A 188 -3.96 -20.60 6.27
N ILE A 189 -4.33 -21.86 6.03
CA ILE A 189 -5.73 -22.29 5.98
C ILE A 189 -6.26 -22.41 7.41
N LYS A 190 -7.47 -21.92 7.65
CA LYS A 190 -8.14 -22.06 8.95
C LYS A 190 -8.45 -23.52 9.25
N THR A 191 -8.27 -23.93 10.50
CA THR A 191 -8.66 -25.26 10.96
C THR A 191 -10.14 -25.53 10.66
N GLY A 192 -10.47 -26.74 10.19
CA GLY A 192 -11.84 -27.13 9.86
C GLY A 192 -12.33 -26.66 8.48
N HIS A 193 -11.55 -25.85 7.75
CA HIS A 193 -11.83 -25.51 6.36
C HIS A 193 -11.06 -26.46 5.43
N ALA A 194 -11.75 -27.06 4.46
CA ALA A 194 -11.12 -27.81 3.39
C ALA A 194 -11.30 -27.04 2.08
N ILE A 195 -10.17 -26.70 1.44
CA ILE A 195 -10.17 -26.02 0.14
C ILE A 195 -10.02 -27.09 -0.94
N LYS A 196 -11.03 -27.25 -1.80
CA LYS A 196 -11.01 -28.22 -2.90
C LYS A 196 -10.35 -27.61 -4.13
N LYS A 197 -9.97 -28.45 -5.07
CA LYS A 197 -9.46 -27.99 -6.37
C LYS A 197 -10.51 -27.15 -7.08
N GLY A 198 -10.16 -25.91 -7.41
CA GLY A 198 -11.05 -24.95 -8.06
C GLY A 198 -11.76 -24.01 -7.09
N ASP A 199 -11.67 -24.25 -5.78
CA ASP A 199 -12.17 -23.30 -4.78
C ASP A 199 -11.21 -22.12 -4.67
N GLU A 200 -11.78 -20.95 -4.43
CA GLU A 200 -11.02 -19.72 -4.19
C GLU A 200 -10.45 -19.70 -2.77
N VAL A 201 -9.27 -19.11 -2.62
CA VAL A 201 -8.64 -18.86 -1.31
C VAL A 201 -8.99 -17.44 -0.89
N LEU A 202 -9.69 -17.30 0.23
CA LEU A 202 -10.29 -16.04 0.68
C LEU A 202 -9.77 -15.68 2.06
N PHE A 203 -9.42 -14.41 2.26
CA PHE A 203 -8.83 -13.89 3.49
C PHE A 203 -9.79 -12.94 4.21
N LYS A 204 -9.56 -12.75 5.51
CA LYS A 204 -10.20 -11.71 6.32
C LYS A 204 -9.13 -11.03 7.17
N GLU A 205 -9.09 -9.71 7.11
CA GLU A 205 -8.22 -8.86 7.95
C GLU A 205 -8.67 -8.89 9.42
#